data_AF-A0A918FWC0-F1
#
_entry.id   AF-A0A918FWC0-F1
#
_cell.length_a   1.000
_cell.length_b   1.000
_cell.length_c   1.000
_cell.angle_alpha   90.00
_cell.angle_beta   90.00
_cell.angle_gamma   90.00
#
_symmetry.space_group_name_H-M   'P 1'
#
loop_
_entity.id
_entity.type
_entity.pdbx_description
1 polymer ?
#
loop_
_entity_poly.entity_id
_entity_poly.type
_entity_poly.pdbx_seq_one_letter_code
_entity_poly.pdbx_strand_id
1 'polypeptide(L)'
;MRRSDPSGQLAPHIPADAYHRAQATGQPIVIVVHATDHHGRPLSAYLYPLAVATAGAVGVFATVAALLALLDFAVHTAVSIAAATGPVSVGGITLKLFGSKR
;
A
#
# COMPACT_ATOMS: atom_id res chain seq x y z
N MET A 1 38.93 -21.88 35.29
CA MET A 1 37.48 -21.69 35.56
C MET A 1 36.88 -20.92 34.40
N ARG A 2 36.02 -21.54 33.58
CA ARG A 2 35.30 -20.86 32.49
C ARG A 2 33.99 -20.33 33.06
N ARG A 3 33.82 -19.02 33.09
CA ARG A 3 32.58 -18.38 33.50
C ARG A 3 31.63 -18.41 32.31
N SER A 4 30.48 -19.05 32.48
CA SER A 4 29.37 -18.96 31.54
C SER A 4 28.81 -17.54 31.60
N ASP A 5 28.79 -16.86 30.46
CA ASP A 5 28.26 -15.50 30.33
C ASP A 5 26.73 -15.54 30.51
N PRO A 6 26.13 -14.74 31.43
CA PRO A 6 24.70 -14.77 31.65
C PRO A 6 23.95 -14.23 30.42
N SER A 7 22.82 -14.86 30.12
CA SER A 7 22.01 -14.60 28.93
C SER A 7 21.51 -13.16 28.88
N GLY A 8 22.01 -12.40 27.91
CA GLY A 8 21.27 -11.39 27.13
C GLY A 8 20.74 -10.15 27.84
N GLN A 9 20.94 -10.00 29.15
CA GLN A 9 20.39 -8.86 29.90
C GLN A 9 21.41 -8.31 30.90
N LEU A 10 22.65 -8.18 30.44
CA LEU A 10 23.64 -7.37 31.13
C LEU A 10 23.27 -5.90 30.90
N ALA A 11 22.94 -5.19 31.97
CA ALA A 11 23.03 -3.73 31.95
C ALA A 11 24.40 -3.34 31.39
N PRO A 12 24.53 -2.25 30.60
CA PRO A 12 25.78 -1.88 29.93
C PRO A 12 26.97 -1.97 30.89
N HIS A 13 27.75 -3.06 30.78
CA HIS A 13 28.84 -3.31 31.70
C HIS A 13 30.04 -2.53 31.18
N ILE A 14 30.44 -1.53 31.94
CA ILE A 14 31.64 -0.76 31.62
C ILE A 14 32.82 -1.52 32.25
N PRO A 15 33.82 -1.94 31.46
CA PRO A 15 34.98 -2.65 32.01
C PRO A 15 35.68 -1.82 33.09
N ALA A 16 36.06 -2.44 34.21
CA ALA A 16 36.72 -1.74 35.33
C ALA A 16 38.02 -1.03 34.89
N ASP A 17 38.74 -1.60 33.93
CA ASP A 17 39.95 -1.02 33.37
C ASP A 17 39.70 0.31 32.64
N ALA A 18 38.50 0.50 32.09
CA ALA A 18 38.11 1.76 31.47
C ALA A 18 37.98 2.87 32.52
N TYR A 19 37.44 2.55 33.70
CA TYR A 19 37.38 3.48 34.84
C TYR A 19 38.77 3.78 35.40
N HIS A 20 39.59 2.75 35.64
CA HIS A 20 40.93 2.94 36.19
C HIS A 20 41.83 3.75 35.26
N ARG A 21 41.75 3.52 33.95
CA ARG A 21 42.46 4.30 32.95
C ARG A 21 42.00 5.75 32.94
N ALA A 22 40.68 5.99 32.86
CA ALA A 22 40.12 7.33 32.84
C ALA A 22 40.48 8.14 34.09
N GLN A 23 40.51 7.48 35.26
CA GLN A 23 40.94 8.10 36.53
C GLN A 23 42.43 8.46 36.52
N ALA A 24 43.29 7.62 35.94
CA ALA A 24 44.72 7.87 35.84
C ALA A 24 45.07 8.95 34.81
N THR A 25 44.30 9.07 33.73
CA THR A 25 44.59 9.99 32.62
C THR A 25 43.75 11.26 32.62
N GLY A 26 42.79 11.38 33.55
CA GLY A 26 41.83 12.49 33.58
C GLY A 26 40.91 12.56 32.36
N GLN A 27 40.76 11.46 31.61
CA GLN A 27 39.94 11.43 30.40
C GLN A 27 38.45 11.23 30.75
N PRO A 28 37.51 11.92 30.09
CA PRO A 28 36.09 11.75 30.35
C PRO A 28 35.57 10.40 29.83
N ILE A 29 34.69 9.77 30.60
CA ILE A 29 33.97 8.55 30.19
C ILE A 29 32.57 8.96 29.72
N VAL A 30 32.25 8.66 28.45
CA VAL A 30 30.91 8.89 27.88
C VAL A 30 30.20 7.55 27.74
N ILE A 31 29.06 7.42 28.40
CA ILE A 31 28.23 6.20 28.37
C ILE A 31 27.04 6.48 27.46
N VAL A 32 27.01 5.84 26.29
CA VAL A 32 25.88 5.92 25.37
C VAL A 32 25.06 4.64 25.51
N VAL A 33 23.86 4.79 26.06
CA VAL A 33 22.89 3.70 26.14
C VAL A 33 21.90 3.88 25.00
N HIS A 34 21.97 3.00 24.00
CA HIS A 34 20.91 2.90 23.01
C HIS A 34 19.73 2.17 23.64
N ALA A 35 18.75 2.93 24.13
CA ALA A 35 17.45 2.37 24.40
C ALA A 35 16.83 1.98 23.06
N THR A 36 16.80 0.69 22.74
CA THR A 36 15.86 0.18 21.76
C THR A 36 14.48 0.42 22.33
N ASP A 37 13.78 1.43 21.81
CA ASP A 37 12.43 1.77 22.26
C ASP A 37 11.49 0.64 21.84
N HIS A 38 11.24 -0.30 22.76
CA HIS A 38 10.33 -1.43 22.53
C HIS A 38 8.86 -0.97 22.43
N HIS A 39 8.59 0.33 22.64
CA HIS A 39 7.28 0.96 22.47
C HIS A 39 7.04 1.52 21.06
N GLY A 40 8.01 1.37 20.14
CA GLY A 40 7.80 1.70 18.73
C GLY A 40 6.65 0.89 18.14
N ARG A 41 5.62 1.57 17.59
CA ARG A 41 4.53 0.89 16.89
C ARG A 41 5.10 0.07 15.72
N PRO A 42 4.77 -1.23 15.61
CA PRO A 42 5.30 -2.05 14.54
C PRO A 42 4.81 -1.49 13.19
N LEU A 43 5.69 -1.46 12.19
CA LEU A 43 5.39 -0.96 10.84
C LEU A 43 4.12 -1.61 10.25
N SER A 44 3.86 -2.86 10.61
CA SER A 44 2.67 -3.62 10.21
C SER A 44 1.35 -2.93 10.59
N ALA A 45 1.32 -2.15 11.67
CA ALA A 45 0.14 -1.39 12.09
C ALA A 45 -0.28 -0.33 11.05
N TYR A 46 0.65 0.15 10.22
CA TYR A 46 0.39 1.12 9.15
C TYR A 46 0.09 0.46 7.80
N LEU A 47 0.53 -0.79 7.60
CA LEU A 47 0.31 -1.53 6.35
C LEU A 47 -1.16 -1.93 6.17
N TYR A 48 -1.84 -2.30 7.26
CA TYR A 48 -3.25 -2.70 7.21
C TYR A 48 -4.19 -1.60 6.67
N PRO A 49 -4.22 -0.37 7.23
CA PRO A 49 -5.09 0.68 6.70
C PRO A 49 -4.71 1.08 5.27
N LEU A 50 -3.42 1.05 4.92
CA LEU A 50 -2.96 1.32 3.56
C LEU A 50 -3.46 0.27 2.56
N ALA A 51 -3.40 -1.01 2.93
CA ALA A 51 -3.93 -2.10 2.11
C ALA A 51 -5.44 -1.96 1.89
N VAL A 52 -6.20 -1.61 2.93
CA VAL A 52 -7.65 -1.39 2.81
C VAL A 52 -7.97 -0.19 1.91
N ALA A 53 -7.26 0.93 2.08
CA ALA A 53 -7.48 2.13 1.28
C ALA A 53 -7.15 1.90 -0.20
N THR A 54 -6.03 1.24 -0.49
CA THR A 54 -5.62 0.95 -1.86
C THR A 54 -6.52 -0.08 -2.54
N ALA A 55 -6.93 -1.14 -1.83
CA ALA A 55 -7.88 -2.12 -2.36
C ALA A 55 -9.25 -1.48 -2.68
N GLY A 56 -9.74 -0.60 -1.82
CA GLY A 56 -10.99 0.13 -2.06
C GLY A 56 -10.91 1.05 -3.28
N ALA A 57 -9.83 1.84 -3.38
CA ALA A 57 -9.61 2.73 -4.52
C ALA A 57 -9.53 1.94 -5.85
N VAL A 58 -8.69 0.89 -5.89
CA VAL A 58 -8.54 0.03 -7.07
C VAL A 58 -9.87 -0.64 -7.42
N GLY A 59 -10.63 -1.11 -6.43
CA GLY A 59 -11.95 -1.70 -6.65
C GLY A 59 -12.92 -0.73 -7.34
N VAL A 60 -13.01 0.53 -6.87
CA VAL A 60 -13.89 1.54 -7.46
C VAL A 60 -13.45 1.91 -8.88
N PHE A 61 -12.15 2.11 -9.11
CA PHE A 61 -11.66 2.38 -10.45
C PHE A 61 -11.90 1.21 -11.41
N ALA A 62 -11.72 -0.03 -10.93
CA ALA A 62 -11.96 -1.22 -11.72
C ALA A 62 -13.45 -1.40 -12.06
N THR A 63 -14.38 -1.11 -11.14
CA THR A 63 -15.82 -1.20 -11.44
C THR A 63 -16.27 -0.15 -12.44
N VAL A 64 -15.79 1.09 -12.31
CA VAL A 64 -16.06 2.15 -13.29
C VAL A 64 -15.48 1.78 -14.66
N ALA A 65 -14.23 1.30 -14.69
CA ALA A 65 -13.59 0.86 -15.94
C ALA A 65 -14.34 -0.32 -16.59
N ALA A 66 -14.76 -1.30 -15.80
CA ALA A 66 -15.54 -2.44 -16.28
C ALA A 66 -16.90 -2.01 -16.84
N LEU A 67 -17.58 -1.08 -16.16
CA LEU A 67 -18.84 -0.51 -16.65
C LEU A 67 -18.62 0.17 -18.00
N LEU A 68 -17.64 1.07 -18.10
CA LEU A 68 -17.33 1.78 -19.34
C LEU A 68 -16.96 0.81 -20.48
N ALA A 69 -16.17 -0.22 -20.20
CA ALA A 69 -15.81 -1.25 -21.18
C ALA A 69 -17.05 -2.01 -21.67
N LEU A 70 -17.99 -2.33 -20.78
CA LEU A 70 -19.23 -3.01 -21.15
C LEU A 70 -20.13 -2.12 -22.03
N LEU A 71 -20.23 -0.84 -21.70
CA LEU A 71 -20.98 0.13 -22.51
C LEU A 71 -20.34 0.33 -23.88
N ASP A 72 -19.02 0.51 -23.93
CA ASP A 72 -18.29 0.69 -25.19
C ASP A 72 -18.50 -0.52 -26.10
N PHE A 73 -18.33 -1.73 -25.56
CA PHE A 73 -18.58 -2.97 -26.30
C PHE A 73 -20.03 -3.07 -26.82
N ALA A 74 -21.01 -2.71 -25.99
CA ALA A 74 -22.42 -2.72 -26.39
C ALA A 74 -22.70 -1.70 -27.52
N VAL A 75 -22.17 -0.49 -27.41
CA VAL A 75 -22.31 0.56 -28.42
C VAL A 75 -21.63 0.14 -29.72
N HIS A 76 -20.41 -0.39 -29.64
CA HIS A 76 -19.66 -0.86 -30.81
C HIS A 76 -20.41 -1.95 -31.55
N THR A 77 -21.04 -2.86 -30.80
CA THR A 77 -21.87 -3.94 -31.35
C THR A 77 -23.17 -3.40 -31.95
N ALA A 78 -23.85 -2.47 -31.29
CA ALA A 78 -25.07 -1.86 -31.82
C ALA A 78 -24.81 -1.08 -33.12
N VAL A 79 -23.71 -0.32 -33.16
CA VAL A 79 -23.29 0.43 -34.35
C VAL A 79 -22.89 -0.52 -35.48
N SER A 80 -22.15 -1.59 -35.19
CA SER A 80 -21.77 -2.56 -36.22
C SER A 80 -22.97 -3.30 -36.80
N ILE A 81 -23.95 -3.67 -35.96
CA ILE A 81 -25.21 -4.26 -36.41
C ILE A 81 -26.00 -3.25 -37.26
N ALA A 82 -26.15 -2.01 -36.80
CA ALA A 82 -26.88 -0.97 -37.55
C ALA A 82 -26.20 -0.67 -38.90
N ALA A 83 -24.87 -0.65 -38.94
CA ALA A 83 -24.11 -0.48 -40.18
C ALA A 83 -24.29 -1.67 -41.14
N ALA A 84 -24.39 -2.90 -40.61
CA ALA A 84 -24.58 -4.10 -41.42
C ALA A 84 -26.03 -4.34 -41.88
N THR A 85 -27.03 -3.88 -41.12
CA THR A 85 -28.45 -4.23 -41.34
C THR A 85 -29.33 -3.07 -41.83
N GLY A 86 -28.81 -1.84 -41.88
CA GLY A 86 -29.66 -0.67 -42.13
C GLY A 86 -30.57 -0.35 -40.92
N PRO A 87 -31.61 0.48 -41.04
CA PRO A 87 -32.44 0.90 -39.91
C PRO A 87 -33.01 -0.29 -39.13
N VAL A 88 -32.53 -0.50 -37.91
CA VAL A 88 -32.89 -1.64 -37.07
C VAL A 88 -34.35 -1.49 -36.62
N SER A 89 -35.23 -2.33 -37.16
CA SER A 89 -36.63 -2.44 -36.75
C SER A 89 -36.80 -3.65 -35.83
N VAL A 90 -37.23 -3.44 -34.59
CA VAL A 90 -37.66 -4.52 -33.69
C VAL A 90 -39.17 -4.36 -33.49
N GLY A 91 -39.96 -5.36 -33.90
CA GLY A 91 -41.42 -5.37 -33.70
C GLY A 91 -42.21 -4.30 -34.49
N GLY A 92 -41.74 -3.88 -35.67
CA GLY A 92 -42.42 -2.88 -36.49
C GLY A 92 -42.17 -1.42 -36.06
N ILE A 93 -41.39 -1.19 -35.01
CA ILE A 93 -40.97 0.14 -34.57
C ILE A 93 -39.59 0.41 -35.14
N THR A 94 -39.53 1.18 -36.23
CA THR A 94 -38.27 1.66 -36.81
C THR A 94 -37.75 2.81 -35.96
N LEU A 95 -36.77 2.53 -35.10
CA LEU A 95 -36.05 3.57 -34.35
C LEU A 95 -35.06 4.27 -35.29
N LYS A 96 -35.53 5.29 -36.00
CA LYS A 96 -34.65 6.27 -36.67
C LYS A 96 -33.96 7.12 -35.59
N LEU A 97 -32.77 6.69 -35.14
CA LEU A 97 -31.96 7.45 -34.19
C LEU A 97 -31.26 8.69 -34.78
N PHE A 98 -31.39 8.96 -36.07
CA PHE A 98 -30.85 10.18 -36.69
C PHE A 98 -31.98 11.17 -37.00
N GLY A 99 -32.45 11.87 -35.96
CA GLY A 99 -33.26 13.07 -36.13
C GLY A 99 -32.36 14.21 -36.63
N SER A 100 -32.41 14.50 -37.92
CA SER A 100 -31.90 15.76 -38.47
C SER A 100 -32.75 16.91 -37.93
N LYS A 101 -32.27 17.58 -36.88
CA LYS A 101 -32.84 18.84 -36.42
C LYS A 101 -32.57 19.89 -37.49
N ARG A 102 -33.63 20.31 -38.18
CA ARG A 102 -33.70 21.62 -38.83
C ARG A 102 -34.17 22.65 -37.82
#